data_AF-A0A0L0GCB9-F1
#
_entry.id   AF-A0A0L0GCB9-F1
#
_cell.length_a   1.000
_cell.length_b   1.000
_cell.length_c   1.000
_cell.angle_alpha   90.00
_cell.angle_beta   90.00
_cell.angle_gamma   90.00
#
_symmetry.space_group_name_H-M   'P 1'
#
loop_
_entity.id
_entity.type
_entity.pdbx_description
1 polymer ?
#
loop_
_entity_poly.entity_id
_entity_poly.type
_entity_poly.pdbx_seq_one_letter_code
_entity_poly.pdbx_strand_id
1 'polypeptide(L)'
;MSHPPTLNKRLILVVLLSLLGHATAADTSAEECELADPTLYLWDAKQLSNLKKKYQSGDASSVFKSSLSFLERECAEALDGETYSVTYQKRVPESGDIHDYQSVGYYWWPCAEAEHEGFNNCVQKTKTGTEPKECVDDAKWGSIPWRYCDGHHNAATFEYSSKESMQQMTNQVRDLALLWYYTEKDQYARIASQLLQVFFLDEDTRMNPMLQYAQFVPDLWYFESAGLIEITGWTELLEAVAILRTSQHWSNAHHRQLMDWMYELMEWLQTSRMGEKEHYAGNNHAVWYYQTVIGMGLHVTEIFSFHGYPAMTHERLSDNTHTRAHLFVCCAERKLGFSS
;
A
#
# COMPACT_ATOMS: atom_id res chain seq x y z
N MET A 1 -52.51 -71.27 15.80
CA MET A 1 -51.51 -72.21 16.32
C MET A 1 -50.16 -71.86 15.73
N SER A 2 -49.18 -71.65 16.62
CA SER A 2 -47.73 -71.84 16.43
C SER A 2 -47.07 -71.34 15.13
N HIS A 3 -46.53 -70.12 15.16
CA HIS A 3 -45.08 -69.82 15.27
C HIS A 3 -44.01 -70.70 14.56
N PRO A 4 -42.81 -70.14 14.32
CA PRO A 4 -42.10 -70.03 13.04
C PRO A 4 -40.89 -71.02 12.98
N PRO A 5 -39.71 -70.69 12.39
CA PRO A 5 -38.76 -69.91 13.19
C PRO A 5 -37.83 -68.96 12.43
N THR A 6 -37.44 -67.93 13.17
CA THR A 6 -36.29 -67.04 13.02
C THR A 6 -35.03 -67.65 13.67
N LEU A 7 -33.91 -66.91 13.55
CA LEU A 7 -32.65 -66.98 14.33
C LEU A 7 -31.67 -68.10 13.87
N ASN A 8 -30.34 -67.91 13.84
CA ASN A 8 -29.50 -67.03 14.66
C ASN A 8 -28.04 -66.95 14.11
N LYS A 9 -27.42 -65.77 14.26
CA LYS A 9 -26.06 -65.52 14.80
C LYS A 9 -24.77 -66.03 14.09
N ARG A 10 -23.88 -65.04 13.86
CA ARG A 10 -22.40 -65.05 14.02
C ARG A 10 -21.64 -65.78 12.89
N LEU A 11 -20.51 -65.34 12.32
CA LEU A 11 -19.42 -64.49 12.78
C LEU A 11 -18.47 -64.26 11.57
N ILE A 12 -17.94 -63.03 11.40
CA ILE A 12 -16.54 -62.72 11.04
C ILE A 12 -15.99 -62.86 9.57
N LEU A 13 -15.44 -61.71 9.13
CA LEU A 13 -14.25 -61.42 8.30
C LEU A 13 -14.29 -61.31 6.75
N VAL A 14 -14.23 -60.04 6.33
CA VAL A 14 -13.19 -59.38 5.47
C VAL A 14 -13.08 -59.73 3.98
N VAL A 15 -13.63 -58.78 3.19
CA VAL A 15 -13.03 -58.00 2.07
C VAL A 15 -12.11 -58.72 1.08
N LEU A 16 -12.52 -58.73 -0.19
CA LEU A 16 -11.65 -58.45 -1.34
C LEU A 16 -12.48 -57.83 -2.50
N LEU A 17 -12.25 -56.51 -2.70
CA LEU A 17 -12.19 -55.74 -3.95
C LEU A 17 -13.01 -56.19 -5.18
N SER A 18 -13.93 -55.33 -5.63
CA SER A 18 -13.98 -54.86 -7.03
C SER A 18 -14.97 -53.68 -7.22
N LEU A 19 -14.38 -52.49 -7.24
CA LEU A 19 -14.69 -51.31 -8.04
C LEU A 19 -15.95 -51.37 -8.94
N LEU A 20 -16.94 -50.54 -8.60
CA LEU A 20 -17.77 -49.82 -9.57
C LEU A 20 -17.93 -48.39 -9.06
N GLY A 21 -17.31 -47.47 -9.82
CA GLY A 21 -17.14 -46.07 -9.49
C GLY A 21 -18.46 -45.35 -9.29
N HIS A 22 -18.65 -44.84 -8.08
CA HIS A 22 -19.32 -43.58 -7.90
C HIS A 22 -18.20 -42.55 -7.86
N ALA A 23 -18.04 -41.80 -8.96
CA ALA A 23 -17.34 -40.53 -8.88
C ALA A 23 -18.23 -39.61 -8.02
N THR A 24 -18.04 -39.69 -6.70
CA THR A 24 -18.35 -38.55 -5.85
C THR A 24 -17.50 -37.43 -6.41
N ALA A 25 -18.14 -36.37 -6.91
CA ALA A 25 -17.47 -35.10 -7.07
C ALA A 25 -16.74 -34.87 -5.74
N ALA A 26 -15.41 -34.97 -5.77
CA ALA A 26 -14.61 -34.59 -4.64
C ALA A 26 -15.01 -33.14 -4.40
N ASP A 27 -15.62 -32.91 -3.24
CA ASP A 27 -15.90 -31.59 -2.71
C ASP A 27 -14.52 -30.95 -2.53
N THR A 28 -13.99 -30.35 -3.58
CA THR A 28 -12.80 -29.51 -3.52
C THR A 28 -13.25 -28.16 -3.00
N SER A 29 -13.84 -28.13 -1.80
CA SER A 29 -13.54 -27.03 -0.90
C SER A 29 -12.06 -27.25 -0.55
N ALA A 30 -11.17 -26.68 -1.34
CA ALA A 30 -9.86 -26.37 -0.81
C ALA A 30 -10.14 -25.66 0.52
N GLU A 31 -9.75 -26.24 1.65
CA GLU A 31 -9.72 -25.50 2.91
C GLU A 31 -8.90 -24.26 2.61
N GLU A 32 -9.56 -23.12 2.40
CA GLU A 32 -8.89 -21.85 2.27
C GLU A 32 -8.15 -21.66 3.58
N CYS A 33 -6.83 -21.85 3.54
CA CYS A 33 -5.98 -21.71 4.70
C CYS A 33 -6.27 -20.34 5.35
N GLU A 34 -6.94 -20.38 6.51
CA GLU A 34 -7.39 -19.19 7.21
C GLU A 34 -6.13 -18.45 7.67
N LEU A 35 -5.96 -17.21 7.19
CA LEU A 35 -4.84 -16.37 7.62
C LEU A 35 -5.02 -16.03 9.10
N ALA A 36 -3.96 -16.01 9.89
CA ALA A 36 -4.09 -15.55 11.28
C ALA A 36 -4.51 -14.08 11.37
N ASP A 37 -4.99 -13.74 12.57
CA ASP A 37 -5.32 -12.38 12.95
C ASP A 37 -4.19 -11.40 12.56
N PRO A 38 -4.54 -10.28 11.93
CA PRO A 38 -3.57 -9.29 11.45
C PRO A 38 -2.85 -8.59 12.60
N THR A 39 -1.56 -8.28 12.40
CA THR A 39 -0.77 -7.46 13.34
C THR A 39 -0.75 -5.99 12.91
N LEU A 40 -0.76 -5.11 13.90
CA LEU A 40 -0.52 -3.67 13.72
C LEU A 40 0.88 -3.34 14.27
N TYR A 41 1.67 -2.62 13.50
CA TYR A 41 3.07 -2.27 13.76
C TYR A 41 3.25 -0.77 14.05
N LEU A 42 2.46 0.11 13.43
CA LEU A 42 2.45 1.55 13.64
C LEU A 42 1.36 1.98 14.63
N TRP A 43 0.14 1.46 14.49
CA TRP A 43 -0.96 1.84 15.36
C TRP A 43 -1.01 0.98 16.63
N ASP A 44 -1.19 1.62 17.78
CA ASP A 44 -1.36 0.91 19.05
C ASP A 44 -2.76 0.26 19.12
N ALA A 45 -2.82 -1.04 18.86
CA ALA A 45 -4.04 -1.83 18.88
C ALA A 45 -4.84 -1.71 20.19
N LYS A 46 -4.15 -1.57 21.33
CA LYS A 46 -4.81 -1.41 22.64
C LYS A 46 -5.43 -0.02 22.76
N GLN A 47 -4.77 1.02 22.28
CA GLN A 47 -5.34 2.37 22.23
C GLN A 47 -6.54 2.44 21.29
N LEU A 48 -6.44 1.87 20.07
CA LEU A 48 -7.55 1.79 19.14
C LEU A 48 -8.76 1.09 19.77
N SER A 49 -8.57 -0.09 20.37
CA SER A 49 -9.63 -0.85 21.05
C SER A 49 -10.27 -0.07 22.21
N ASN A 50 -9.47 0.62 23.01
CA ASN A 50 -9.97 1.44 24.12
C ASN A 50 -10.80 2.64 23.63
N LEU A 51 -10.36 3.30 22.54
CA LEU A 51 -11.11 4.39 21.92
C LEU A 51 -12.42 3.90 21.32
N LYS A 52 -12.41 2.75 20.65
CA LYS A 52 -13.61 2.09 20.11
C LYS A 52 -14.63 1.82 21.21
N LYS A 53 -14.22 1.20 22.33
CA LYS A 53 -15.11 0.94 23.48
C LYS A 53 -15.73 2.22 24.03
N LYS A 54 -14.94 3.29 24.19
CA LYS A 54 -15.44 4.59 24.65
C LYS A 54 -16.41 5.23 23.65
N TYR A 55 -16.15 5.08 22.35
CA TYR A 55 -17.04 5.59 21.32
C TYR A 55 -18.38 4.87 21.34
N GLN A 56 -18.35 3.53 21.39
CA GLN A 56 -19.54 2.68 21.43
C GLN A 56 -20.35 2.85 22.73
N SER A 57 -19.72 3.13 23.88
CA SER A 57 -20.42 3.42 25.14
C SER A 57 -20.95 4.85 25.23
N GLY A 58 -20.63 5.73 24.27
CA GLY A 58 -20.98 7.15 24.28
C GLY A 58 -20.02 8.04 25.09
N ASP A 59 -19.02 7.47 25.77
CA ASP A 59 -18.06 8.14 26.65
C ASP A 59 -16.85 8.76 25.93
N ALA A 60 -16.77 8.63 24.59
CA ALA A 60 -15.70 9.25 23.82
C ALA A 60 -15.72 10.78 23.97
N SER A 61 -14.52 11.37 24.02
CA SER A 61 -14.34 12.82 24.14
C SER A 61 -14.96 13.56 22.95
N SER A 62 -15.33 14.82 23.16
CA SER A 62 -15.82 15.69 22.08
C SER A 62 -14.79 15.82 20.95
N VAL A 63 -13.50 15.90 21.28
CA VAL A 63 -12.40 15.95 20.29
C VAL A 63 -12.42 14.71 19.41
N PHE A 64 -12.51 13.51 20.00
CA PHE A 64 -12.54 12.26 19.22
C PHE A 64 -13.78 12.18 18.31
N LYS A 65 -14.95 12.57 18.82
CA LYS A 65 -16.20 12.61 18.03
C LYS A 65 -16.08 13.60 16.86
N SER A 66 -15.47 14.77 17.10
CA SER A 66 -15.21 15.76 16.05
C SER A 66 -14.20 15.28 15.01
N SER A 67 -13.16 14.54 15.43
CA SER A 67 -12.20 13.91 14.51
C SER A 67 -12.85 12.88 13.61
N LEU A 68 -13.70 11.99 14.15
CA LEU A 68 -14.46 11.05 13.31
C LEU A 68 -15.39 11.78 12.34
N SER A 69 -16.09 12.83 12.81
CA SER A 69 -16.95 13.64 11.93
C SER A 69 -16.17 14.39 10.84
N PHE A 70 -14.89 14.68 11.09
CA PHE A 70 -13.99 15.24 10.08
C PHE A 70 -13.64 14.17 9.04
N LEU A 71 -13.24 12.97 9.46
CA LEU A 71 -12.99 11.86 8.53
C LEU A 71 -14.23 11.54 7.67
N GLU A 72 -15.44 11.55 8.24
CA GLU A 72 -16.67 11.33 7.46
C GLU A 72 -16.86 12.36 6.35
N ARG A 73 -16.38 13.61 6.52
CA ARG A 73 -16.42 14.64 5.48
C ARG A 73 -15.33 14.47 4.44
N GLU A 74 -14.12 14.15 4.87
CA GLU A 74 -13.01 13.87 3.93
C GLU A 74 -13.34 12.68 3.02
N CYS A 75 -14.10 11.71 3.53
CA CYS A 75 -14.54 10.54 2.77
C CYS A 75 -15.83 10.72 1.95
N ALA A 76 -16.42 11.92 1.90
CA ALA A 76 -17.71 12.13 1.24
C ALA A 76 -17.70 11.75 -0.25
N GLU A 77 -16.66 12.15 -0.99
CA GLU A 77 -16.55 11.87 -2.43
C GLU A 77 -16.37 10.36 -2.70
N ALA A 78 -15.54 9.69 -1.90
CA ALA A 78 -15.38 8.23 -1.98
C ALA A 78 -16.69 7.50 -1.68
N LEU A 79 -17.49 8.01 -0.74
CA LEU A 79 -18.82 7.46 -0.43
C LEU A 79 -19.84 7.65 -1.57
N ASP A 80 -19.67 8.69 -2.38
CA ASP A 80 -20.47 8.95 -3.58
C ASP A 80 -19.99 8.14 -4.81
N GLY A 81 -18.95 7.32 -4.64
CA GLY A 81 -18.47 6.38 -5.65
C GLY A 81 -17.23 6.85 -6.43
N GLU A 82 -16.59 7.93 -6.01
CA GLU A 82 -15.30 8.34 -6.59
C GLU A 82 -14.26 7.24 -6.37
N THR A 83 -13.48 6.94 -7.40
CA THR A 83 -12.39 5.96 -7.36
C THR A 83 -11.11 6.59 -7.84
N TYR A 84 -9.99 5.94 -7.57
CA TYR A 84 -8.66 6.46 -7.88
C TYR A 84 -7.86 5.37 -8.57
N SER A 85 -7.22 5.72 -9.68
CA SER A 85 -6.30 4.85 -10.41
C SER A 85 -5.22 5.68 -11.08
N VAL A 86 -4.06 5.08 -11.32
CA VAL A 86 -3.01 5.66 -12.17
C VAL A 86 -3.46 5.81 -13.63
N THR A 87 -4.44 5.01 -14.05
CA THR A 87 -4.96 5.00 -15.43
C THR A 87 -5.88 6.18 -15.74
N TYR A 88 -6.34 6.92 -14.72
CA TYR A 88 -7.26 8.05 -14.88
C TYR A 88 -6.57 9.36 -15.26
N GLN A 89 -5.23 9.39 -15.21
CA GLN A 89 -4.47 10.58 -15.57
C GLN A 89 -4.67 10.96 -17.04
N LYS A 90 -4.58 12.26 -17.34
CA LYS A 90 -4.88 12.81 -18.68
C LYS A 90 -3.87 12.39 -19.76
N ARG A 91 -2.65 12.02 -19.37
CA ARG A 91 -1.52 11.74 -20.28
C ARG A 91 -0.95 10.36 -19.98
N VAL A 92 -0.70 9.58 -21.03
CA VAL A 92 -0.01 8.29 -20.93
C VAL A 92 1.40 8.52 -20.36
N PRO A 93 1.90 7.68 -19.44
CA PRO A 93 3.27 7.75 -18.95
C PRO A 93 4.31 7.72 -20.07
N GLU A 94 5.51 8.21 -19.79
CA GLU A 94 6.63 8.18 -20.72
C GLU A 94 7.09 6.75 -21.07
N SER A 95 6.69 5.74 -20.30
CA SER A 95 6.85 4.33 -20.69
C SER A 95 5.99 3.91 -21.88
N GLY A 96 4.88 4.61 -22.12
CA GLY A 96 3.81 4.19 -23.02
C GLY A 96 2.80 3.22 -22.39
N ASP A 97 2.97 2.80 -21.13
CA ASP A 97 2.03 1.95 -20.41
C ASP A 97 1.19 2.79 -19.43
N ILE A 98 -0.13 2.76 -19.58
CA ILE A 98 -1.07 3.54 -18.75
C ILE A 98 -1.13 3.06 -17.29
N HIS A 99 -0.66 1.84 -17.00
CA HIS A 99 -0.59 1.28 -15.66
C HIS A 99 0.66 1.71 -14.88
N ASP A 100 1.61 2.39 -15.53
CA ASP A 100 2.80 2.91 -14.84
C ASP A 100 2.48 4.17 -14.05
N TYR A 101 2.86 4.17 -12.77
CA TYR A 101 2.78 5.38 -11.97
C TYR A 101 3.76 6.44 -12.47
N GLN A 102 3.25 7.64 -12.71
CA GLN A 102 4.02 8.77 -13.17
C GLN A 102 3.68 10.03 -12.37
N SER A 103 4.69 10.74 -11.91
CA SER A 103 4.53 12.04 -11.25
C SER A 103 5.66 12.99 -11.60
N VAL A 104 5.41 14.29 -11.67
CA VAL A 104 6.46 15.27 -11.97
C VAL A 104 7.05 15.83 -10.67
N GLY A 105 8.37 16.05 -10.64
CA GLY A 105 9.07 16.53 -9.45
C GLY A 105 8.58 17.90 -8.95
N TYR A 106 8.19 17.99 -7.68
CA TYR A 106 7.49 19.14 -7.05
C TYR A 106 8.16 20.49 -7.21
N TYR A 107 9.49 20.47 -7.09
CA TYR A 107 10.29 21.67 -7.06
C TYR A 107 10.86 21.99 -8.43
N TRP A 108 10.47 21.27 -9.48
CA TRP A 108 10.98 21.52 -10.82
C TRP A 108 10.07 22.48 -11.57
N TRP A 109 10.65 23.52 -12.17
CA TRP A 109 9.94 24.55 -12.93
C TRP A 109 10.56 24.74 -14.32
N PRO A 110 9.75 24.97 -15.38
CA PRO A 110 10.26 25.36 -16.69
C PRO A 110 10.66 26.85 -16.66
N CYS A 111 11.96 27.15 -16.78
CA CYS A 111 12.48 28.52 -16.65
C CYS A 111 13.31 28.93 -17.89
N ALA A 112 12.93 30.05 -18.52
CA ALA A 112 13.66 30.60 -19.64
C ALA A 112 14.94 31.26 -19.14
N GLU A 113 16.09 30.75 -19.58
CA GLU A 113 17.47 31.24 -19.32
C GLU A 113 17.65 32.21 -18.14
N ALA A 114 17.91 31.65 -16.95
CA ALA A 114 18.59 32.37 -15.87
C ALA A 114 19.96 31.73 -15.66
N GLU A 115 21.03 32.53 -15.76
CA GLU A 115 22.43 32.11 -15.75
C GLU A 115 22.93 31.43 -14.45
N HIS A 116 22.07 31.15 -13.45
CA HIS A 116 22.54 30.84 -12.10
C HIS A 116 21.78 29.69 -11.43
N GLU A 117 22.40 28.50 -11.41
CA GLU A 117 22.04 27.42 -10.49
C GLU A 117 22.31 27.87 -9.04
N GLY A 118 21.30 27.82 -8.17
CA GLY A 118 21.48 28.20 -6.77
C GLY A 118 20.18 28.36 -5.96
N PHE A 119 20.30 28.15 -4.65
CA PHE A 119 19.26 28.34 -3.64
C PHE A 119 18.61 29.73 -3.77
N ASN A 120 17.30 29.80 -4.03
CA ASN A 120 16.49 31.01 -4.25
C ASN A 120 16.68 31.79 -5.57
N ASN A 121 17.43 31.30 -6.56
CA ASN A 121 17.65 32.08 -7.80
C ASN A 121 16.50 32.00 -8.81
N CYS A 122 15.62 31.00 -8.70
CA CYS A 122 14.46 30.86 -9.59
C CYS A 122 13.21 31.57 -9.07
N VAL A 123 13.30 32.35 -7.98
CA VAL A 123 12.17 33.10 -7.41
C VAL A 123 12.55 34.55 -7.14
N GLN A 124 11.62 35.48 -7.38
CA GLN A 124 11.72 36.89 -7.06
C GLN A 124 10.81 37.22 -5.87
N LYS A 125 11.27 38.09 -4.98
CA LYS A 125 10.44 38.64 -3.91
C LYS A 125 9.48 39.67 -4.49
N THR A 126 8.19 39.47 -4.29
CA THR A 126 7.13 40.42 -4.62
C THR A 126 6.59 41.06 -3.34
N LYS A 127 5.69 42.07 -3.47
CA LYS A 127 5.04 42.69 -2.31
C LYS A 127 4.07 41.74 -1.58
N THR A 128 3.66 40.66 -2.24
CA THR A 128 2.66 39.68 -1.77
C THR A 128 3.27 38.32 -1.40
N GLY A 129 4.56 38.09 -1.66
CA GLY A 129 5.23 36.83 -1.36
C GLY A 129 6.49 36.61 -2.18
N THR A 130 6.78 35.35 -2.52
CA THR A 130 7.78 34.94 -3.50
C THR A 130 7.07 34.36 -4.72
N GLU A 131 7.47 34.76 -5.92
CA GLU A 131 6.96 34.21 -7.18
C GLU A 131 8.13 33.72 -8.03
N PRO A 132 7.98 32.71 -8.89
CA PRO A 132 9.03 32.28 -9.80
C PRO A 132 9.53 33.45 -10.67
N LYS A 133 10.86 33.60 -10.75
CA LYS A 133 11.54 34.59 -11.59
C LYS A 133 11.84 33.90 -12.92
N GLU A 134 11.25 34.39 -14.00
CA GLU A 134 11.49 33.91 -15.38
C GLU A 134 11.02 32.46 -15.67
N CYS A 135 10.34 31.82 -14.73
CA CYS A 135 9.65 30.56 -14.93
C CYS A 135 8.20 30.80 -15.36
N VAL A 136 7.72 29.99 -16.31
CA VAL A 136 6.33 30.07 -16.78
C VAL A 136 5.48 29.04 -16.05
N ASP A 137 4.24 29.42 -15.72
CA ASP A 137 3.21 28.49 -15.24
C ASP A 137 2.58 27.73 -16.43
N ASP A 138 3.43 27.29 -17.36
CA ASP A 138 3.04 26.53 -18.54
C ASP A 138 3.97 25.32 -18.60
N ALA A 139 3.43 24.16 -18.25
CA ALA A 139 4.08 22.88 -18.41
C ALA A 139 4.16 22.48 -19.90
N LYS A 140 4.59 23.38 -20.79
CA LYS A 140 4.91 23.03 -22.17
C LYS A 140 6.24 22.28 -22.20
N TRP A 141 6.09 20.98 -21.98
CA TRP A 141 6.99 19.90 -22.37
C TRP A 141 7.90 20.29 -23.55
N GLY A 142 9.22 20.23 -23.37
CA GLY A 142 10.19 20.29 -24.47
C GLY A 142 10.52 21.67 -25.03
N SER A 143 10.00 22.77 -24.49
CA SER A 143 10.27 24.12 -25.05
C SER A 143 11.20 24.99 -24.20
N ILE A 144 11.37 24.67 -22.91
CA ILE A 144 12.14 25.45 -21.94
C ILE A 144 12.81 24.48 -20.94
N PRO A 145 14.10 24.67 -20.57
CA PRO A 145 14.77 23.82 -19.59
C PRO A 145 14.11 23.82 -18.20
N TRP A 146 14.09 22.67 -17.55
CA TRP A 146 13.63 22.53 -16.17
C TRP A 146 14.71 22.86 -15.15
N ARG A 147 14.34 23.54 -14.06
CA ARG A 147 15.24 23.94 -12.97
C ARG A 147 14.64 23.59 -11.61
N TYR A 148 15.51 23.15 -10.69
CA TYR A 148 15.14 22.84 -9.31
C TYR A 148 15.03 24.11 -8.46
N CYS A 149 13.87 24.29 -7.84
CA CYS A 149 13.46 25.42 -7.03
C CYS A 149 13.03 24.96 -5.64
N ASP A 150 14.02 24.74 -4.77
CA ASP A 150 13.78 24.21 -3.44
C ASP A 150 12.71 25.00 -2.67
N GLY A 151 11.78 24.28 -2.04
CA GLY A 151 10.70 24.86 -1.25
C GLY A 151 9.59 25.58 -2.04
N HIS A 152 9.65 25.63 -3.37
CA HIS A 152 8.63 26.29 -4.20
C HIS A 152 7.92 25.26 -5.09
N HIS A 153 6.70 24.89 -4.71
CA HIS A 153 5.91 23.88 -5.41
C HIS A 153 5.37 24.40 -6.74
N ASN A 154 5.67 23.68 -7.82
CA ASN A 154 5.08 23.90 -9.13
C ASN A 154 3.70 23.23 -9.20
N ALA A 155 2.63 24.00 -9.09
CA ALA A 155 1.26 23.47 -9.13
C ALA A 155 0.91 22.77 -10.47
N ALA A 156 1.56 23.15 -11.58
CA ALA A 156 1.36 22.49 -12.88
C ALA A 156 1.87 21.03 -12.90
N THR A 157 2.73 20.63 -11.96
CA THR A 157 3.22 19.24 -11.85
C THR A 157 2.11 18.24 -11.50
N PHE A 158 1.00 18.70 -10.93
CA PHE A 158 -0.13 17.84 -10.60
C PHE A 158 -0.96 17.46 -11.83
N GLU A 159 -1.03 18.33 -12.85
CA GLU A 159 -1.88 18.08 -14.02
C GLU A 159 -1.45 16.87 -14.85
N TYR A 160 -0.17 16.50 -14.77
CA TYR A 160 0.44 15.42 -15.56
C TYR A 160 0.85 14.22 -14.71
N SER A 161 0.20 14.06 -13.56
CA SER A 161 0.67 13.18 -12.50
C SER A 161 -0.47 12.34 -11.94
N SER A 162 -0.23 11.05 -11.76
CA SER A 162 -1.10 10.15 -10.99
C SER A 162 -0.96 10.34 -9.48
N LYS A 163 -0.20 11.35 -9.03
CA LYS A 163 0.09 11.56 -7.63
C LYS A 163 -1.11 11.92 -6.78
N GLU A 164 -1.95 12.84 -7.25
CA GLU A 164 -3.16 13.20 -6.50
C GLU A 164 -4.05 11.97 -6.33
N SER A 165 -4.26 11.20 -7.40
CA SER A 165 -4.97 9.92 -7.37
C SER A 165 -4.39 8.95 -6.33
N MET A 166 -3.07 8.72 -6.32
CA MET A 166 -2.42 7.84 -5.34
C MET A 166 -2.54 8.37 -3.90
N GLN A 167 -2.40 9.68 -3.69
CA GLN A 167 -2.52 10.30 -2.37
C GLN A 167 -3.96 10.22 -1.84
N GLN A 168 -4.94 10.53 -2.68
CA GLN A 168 -6.36 10.41 -2.33
C GLN A 168 -6.71 8.96 -2.03
N MET A 169 -6.33 8.01 -2.88
CA MET A 169 -6.51 6.58 -2.60
C MET A 169 -5.94 6.18 -1.24
N THR A 170 -4.68 6.53 -0.98
CA THR A 170 -3.98 6.16 0.26
C THR A 170 -4.69 6.73 1.50
N ASN A 171 -5.04 8.03 1.46
CA ASN A 171 -5.72 8.71 2.57
C ASN A 171 -7.14 8.17 2.78
N GLN A 172 -7.89 7.99 1.69
CA GLN A 172 -9.28 7.54 1.75
C GLN A 172 -9.38 6.11 2.28
N VAL A 173 -8.51 5.19 1.86
CA VAL A 173 -8.49 3.82 2.41
C VAL A 173 -8.18 3.84 3.91
N ARG A 174 -7.19 4.63 4.34
CA ARG A 174 -6.86 4.79 5.76
C ARG A 174 -8.06 5.30 6.56
N ASP A 175 -8.67 6.39 6.09
CA ASP A 175 -9.72 7.08 6.83
C ASP A 175 -11.01 6.25 6.87
N LEU A 176 -11.38 5.60 5.76
CA LEU A 176 -12.51 4.67 5.69
C LEU A 176 -12.29 3.42 6.56
N ALA A 177 -11.08 2.87 6.62
CA ALA A 177 -10.78 1.73 7.49
C ALA A 177 -10.94 2.10 8.97
N LEU A 178 -10.47 3.28 9.38
CA LEU A 178 -10.66 3.80 10.75
C LEU A 178 -12.13 4.10 11.04
N LEU A 179 -12.84 4.74 10.11
CA LEU A 179 -14.28 4.99 10.22
C LEU A 179 -15.05 3.69 10.40
N TRP A 180 -14.75 2.68 9.58
CA TRP A 180 -15.33 1.34 9.73
C TRP A 180 -15.00 0.74 11.10
N TYR A 181 -13.72 0.75 11.50
CA TYR A 181 -13.29 0.15 12.76
C TYR A 181 -14.05 0.71 13.97
N TYR A 182 -14.23 2.03 14.03
CA TYR A 182 -14.87 2.70 15.16
C TYR A 182 -16.41 2.68 15.10
N THR A 183 -16.99 2.83 13.91
CA THR A 183 -18.45 2.95 13.75
C THR A 183 -19.16 1.65 13.41
N GLU A 184 -18.42 0.65 12.93
CA GLU A 184 -18.93 -0.63 12.42
C GLU A 184 -19.96 -0.48 11.29
N LYS A 185 -19.98 0.67 10.59
CA LYS A 185 -20.80 0.87 9.40
C LYS A 185 -20.12 0.22 8.19
N ASP A 186 -20.68 -0.90 7.74
CA ASP A 186 -20.16 -1.71 6.62
C ASP A 186 -19.86 -0.94 5.34
N GLN A 187 -20.59 0.15 5.06
CA GLN A 187 -20.34 0.99 3.89
C GLN A 187 -18.88 1.47 3.80
N TYR A 188 -18.24 1.76 4.93
CA TYR A 188 -16.87 2.29 4.95
C TYR A 188 -15.86 1.21 4.53
N ALA A 189 -15.94 0.00 5.10
CA ALA A 189 -15.08 -1.12 4.69
C ALA A 189 -15.33 -1.56 3.25
N ARG A 190 -16.60 -1.55 2.80
CA ARG A 190 -16.96 -1.85 1.41
C ARG A 190 -16.30 -0.88 0.43
N ILE A 191 -16.39 0.43 0.67
CA ILE A 191 -15.76 1.43 -0.21
C ILE A 191 -14.24 1.35 -0.12
N ALA A 192 -13.65 1.21 1.07
CA ALA A 192 -12.20 1.06 1.21
C ALA A 192 -11.66 -0.16 0.43
N SER A 193 -12.37 -1.28 0.51
CA SER A 193 -12.04 -2.50 -0.25
C SER A 193 -12.16 -2.28 -1.76
N GLN A 194 -13.14 -1.50 -2.22
CA GLN A 194 -13.30 -1.16 -3.63
C GLN A 194 -12.14 -0.28 -4.12
N LEU A 195 -11.72 0.73 -3.35
CA LEU A 195 -10.58 1.58 -3.71
C LEU A 195 -9.27 0.77 -3.84
N LEU A 196 -9.04 -0.16 -2.93
CA LEU A 196 -7.88 -1.07 -3.00
C LEU A 196 -7.93 -1.98 -4.24
N GLN A 197 -9.10 -2.53 -4.57
CA GLN A 197 -9.28 -3.35 -5.77
C GLN A 197 -8.98 -2.56 -7.04
N VAL A 198 -9.60 -1.39 -7.20
CA VAL A 198 -9.41 -0.53 -8.38
C VAL A 198 -7.94 -0.13 -8.54
N PHE A 199 -7.26 0.25 -7.46
CA PHE A 199 -5.90 0.77 -7.56
C PHE A 199 -4.84 -0.32 -7.72
N PHE A 200 -5.01 -1.51 -7.13
CA PHE A 200 -3.96 -2.54 -7.08
C PHE A 200 -4.28 -3.84 -7.83
N LEU A 201 -5.56 -4.22 -7.95
CA LEU A 201 -5.94 -5.59 -8.31
C LEU A 201 -6.64 -5.68 -9.68
N ASP A 202 -7.56 -4.75 -9.94
CA ASP A 202 -8.40 -4.77 -11.14
C ASP A 202 -7.54 -4.57 -12.41
N GLU A 203 -7.62 -5.51 -13.36
CA GLU A 203 -6.73 -5.54 -14.53
C GLU A 203 -6.78 -4.26 -15.38
N ASP A 204 -7.95 -3.64 -15.48
CA ASP A 204 -8.17 -2.43 -16.29
C ASP A 204 -7.61 -1.15 -15.64
N THR A 205 -7.37 -1.16 -14.32
CA THR A 205 -7.07 0.07 -13.56
C THR A 205 -5.87 -0.05 -12.62
N ARG A 206 -5.33 -1.24 -12.40
CA ARG A 206 -4.26 -1.46 -11.43
C ARG A 206 -2.99 -0.68 -11.77
N MET A 207 -2.28 -0.25 -10.74
CA MET A 207 -0.92 0.26 -10.89
C MET A 207 0.07 -0.90 -11.05
N ASN A 208 1.07 -0.77 -11.93
CA ASN A 208 2.20 -1.69 -11.98
C ASN A 208 3.09 -1.52 -10.71
N PRO A 209 3.66 -2.59 -10.14
CA PRO A 209 4.42 -2.54 -8.88
C PRO A 209 5.83 -1.95 -9.04
N MET A 210 5.93 -0.72 -9.56
CA MET A 210 7.16 0.05 -9.69
C MET A 210 6.91 1.57 -9.67
N LEU A 211 7.96 2.32 -9.33
CA LEU A 211 7.93 3.80 -9.32
C LEU A 211 9.02 4.39 -10.23
N GLN A 212 9.25 3.76 -11.38
CA GLN A 212 10.31 4.16 -12.32
C GLN A 212 10.17 5.60 -12.83
N TYR A 213 8.92 6.11 -12.93
CA TYR A 213 8.58 7.44 -13.45
C TYR A 213 8.03 8.38 -12.35
N ALA A 214 8.24 8.05 -11.08
CA ALA A 214 7.92 8.95 -9.97
C ALA A 214 8.89 10.13 -9.91
N GLN A 215 8.37 11.33 -9.68
CA GLN A 215 9.08 12.61 -9.74
C GLN A 215 9.97 12.79 -10.96
N PHE A 216 9.56 12.24 -12.10
CA PHE A 216 10.29 12.43 -13.34
C PHE A 216 10.30 13.91 -13.71
N VAL A 217 11.35 14.32 -14.41
CA VAL A 217 11.50 15.68 -14.91
C VAL A 217 11.61 15.59 -16.42
N PRO A 218 10.75 16.29 -17.17
CA PRO A 218 10.80 16.24 -18.62
C PRO A 218 12.15 16.76 -19.12
N ASP A 219 12.64 16.19 -20.21
CA ASP A 219 13.91 16.56 -20.86
C ASP A 219 15.19 16.29 -20.03
N LEU A 220 15.08 15.79 -18.80
CA LEU A 220 16.21 15.23 -18.06
C LEU A 220 16.37 13.75 -18.39
N TRP A 221 17.59 13.38 -18.79
CA TRP A 221 17.93 12.01 -19.22
C TRP A 221 18.05 11.01 -18.06
N TYR A 222 17.80 11.43 -16.82
CA TYR A 222 17.94 10.59 -15.64
C TYR A 222 16.68 10.63 -14.78
N PHE A 223 16.34 9.48 -14.21
CA PHE A 223 15.25 9.35 -13.25
C PHE A 223 15.69 9.80 -11.85
N GLU A 224 14.83 10.55 -11.18
CA GLU A 224 15.00 11.07 -9.83
C GLU A 224 14.52 10.05 -8.80
N SER A 225 15.43 9.46 -8.02
CA SER A 225 15.05 8.46 -7.02
C SER A 225 14.14 9.04 -5.93
N ALA A 226 14.16 10.36 -5.76
CA ALA A 226 13.36 11.11 -4.81
C ALA A 226 11.86 10.83 -4.89
N GLY A 227 11.36 10.33 -6.04
CA GLY A 227 9.98 9.91 -6.21
C GLY A 227 9.54 8.75 -5.30
N LEU A 228 10.47 7.97 -4.73
CA LEU A 228 10.11 6.92 -3.77
C LEU A 228 9.53 7.46 -2.47
N ILE A 229 9.77 8.74 -2.14
CA ILE A 229 9.17 9.38 -0.97
C ILE A 229 7.63 9.47 -1.06
N GLU A 230 7.07 9.30 -2.26
CA GLU A 230 5.62 9.45 -2.49
C GLU A 230 4.80 8.30 -1.93
N ILE A 231 5.43 7.16 -1.65
CA ILE A 231 4.80 5.98 -1.04
C ILE A 231 5.13 5.82 0.46
N THR A 232 5.68 6.85 1.11
CA THR A 232 6.03 6.81 2.55
C THR A 232 4.85 6.54 3.49
N GLY A 233 3.63 6.88 3.04
CA GLY A 233 2.40 6.57 3.74
C GLY A 233 1.94 5.12 3.61
N TRP A 234 2.58 4.28 2.80
CA TRP A 234 2.06 2.95 2.48
C TRP A 234 2.24 1.94 3.62
N THR A 235 3.16 2.17 4.56
CA THR A 235 3.14 1.39 5.81
C THR A 235 1.83 1.63 6.58
N GLU A 236 1.34 2.86 6.64
CA GLU A 236 0.04 3.17 7.28
C GLU A 236 -1.14 2.66 6.45
N LEU A 237 -1.04 2.66 5.12
CA LEU A 237 -2.02 2.00 4.24
C LEU A 237 -2.15 0.51 4.59
N LEU A 238 -1.04 -0.18 4.84
CA LEU A 238 -1.05 -1.60 5.17
C LEU A 238 -1.61 -1.89 6.58
N GLU A 239 -1.47 -0.96 7.53
CA GLU A 239 -2.20 -1.00 8.82
C GLU A 239 -3.73 -0.91 8.60
N ALA A 240 -4.16 -0.04 7.69
CA ALA A 240 -5.56 0.08 7.32
C ALA A 240 -6.08 -1.21 6.67
N VAL A 241 -5.29 -1.83 5.79
CA VAL A 241 -5.59 -3.14 5.21
C VAL A 241 -5.68 -4.21 6.30
N ALA A 242 -4.75 -4.23 7.26
CA ALA A 242 -4.79 -5.13 8.41
C ALA A 242 -6.10 -4.98 9.21
N ILE A 243 -6.57 -3.76 9.46
CA ILE A 243 -7.90 -3.53 10.03
C ILE A 243 -9.01 -4.13 9.13
N LEU A 244 -8.99 -3.82 7.83
CA LEU A 244 -10.03 -4.24 6.87
C LEU A 244 -10.13 -5.77 6.72
N ARG A 245 -9.04 -6.53 6.92
CA ARG A 245 -9.06 -8.01 6.95
C ARG A 245 -9.99 -8.59 7.99
N THR A 246 -10.31 -7.82 9.04
CA THR A 246 -11.28 -8.24 10.06
C THR A 246 -12.74 -7.93 9.67
N SER A 247 -12.96 -7.34 8.48
CA SER A 247 -14.27 -7.08 7.89
C SER A 247 -14.65 -8.18 6.90
N GLN A 248 -15.96 -8.35 6.65
CA GLN A 248 -16.46 -9.24 5.59
C GLN A 248 -16.22 -8.70 4.16
N HIS A 249 -15.73 -7.46 4.02
CA HIS A 249 -15.60 -6.79 2.72
C HIS A 249 -14.21 -6.93 2.10
N TRP A 250 -13.22 -7.42 2.86
CA TRP A 250 -11.86 -7.68 2.39
C TRP A 250 -11.51 -9.15 2.58
N SER A 251 -11.59 -9.93 1.49
CA SER A 251 -11.40 -11.39 1.54
C SER A 251 -9.93 -11.79 1.70
N ASN A 252 -9.69 -13.02 2.16
CA ASN A 252 -8.34 -13.61 2.18
C ASN A 252 -7.71 -13.64 0.78
N ALA A 253 -8.51 -13.87 -0.26
CA ALA A 253 -8.04 -13.85 -1.65
C ALA A 253 -7.58 -12.46 -2.10
N HIS A 254 -8.33 -11.39 -1.80
CA HIS A 254 -7.90 -10.01 -2.09
C HIS A 254 -6.65 -9.64 -1.29
N HIS A 255 -6.57 -10.06 -0.03
CA HIS A 255 -5.40 -9.78 0.80
C HIS A 255 -4.14 -10.45 0.25
N ARG A 256 -4.22 -11.73 -0.18
CA ARG A 256 -3.09 -12.42 -0.81
C ARG A 256 -2.63 -11.70 -2.09
N GLN A 257 -3.56 -11.38 -2.98
CA GLN A 257 -3.23 -10.64 -4.23
C GLN A 257 -2.55 -9.30 -3.94
N LEU A 258 -3.02 -8.55 -2.94
CA LEU A 258 -2.38 -7.28 -2.57
C LEU A 258 -0.99 -7.50 -1.98
N MET A 259 -0.77 -8.53 -1.15
CA MET A 259 0.56 -8.80 -0.60
C MET A 259 1.52 -9.35 -1.67
N ASP A 260 1.05 -10.10 -2.65
CA ASP A 260 1.85 -10.50 -3.82
C ASP A 260 2.31 -9.26 -4.59
N TRP A 261 1.40 -8.31 -4.83
CA TRP A 261 1.72 -7.02 -5.46
C TRP A 261 2.74 -6.21 -4.63
N MET A 262 2.58 -6.17 -3.30
CA MET A 262 3.51 -5.49 -2.40
C MET A 262 4.88 -6.17 -2.37
N TYR A 263 4.92 -7.50 -2.49
CA TYR A 263 6.16 -8.26 -2.62
C TYR A 263 6.90 -7.91 -3.92
N GLU A 264 6.19 -7.88 -5.05
CA GLU A 264 6.77 -7.47 -6.34
C GLU A 264 7.34 -6.04 -6.28
N LEU A 265 6.61 -5.11 -5.67
CA LEU A 265 7.12 -3.74 -5.48
C LEU A 265 8.35 -3.72 -4.57
N MET A 266 8.34 -4.48 -3.48
CA MET A 266 9.48 -4.57 -2.57
C MET A 266 10.72 -5.14 -3.26
N GLU A 267 10.56 -6.18 -4.10
CA GLU A 267 11.65 -6.70 -4.93
C GLU A 267 12.17 -5.64 -5.90
N TRP A 268 11.28 -4.89 -6.56
CA TRP A 268 11.67 -3.80 -7.44
C TRP A 268 12.41 -2.68 -6.69
N LEU A 269 11.95 -2.29 -5.49
CA LEU A 269 12.63 -1.30 -4.65
C LEU A 269 14.05 -1.76 -4.29
N GLN A 270 14.25 -3.04 -3.99
CA GLN A 270 15.56 -3.54 -3.56
C GLN A 270 16.54 -3.80 -4.71
N THR A 271 16.06 -3.95 -5.93
CA THR A 271 16.88 -4.38 -7.10
C THR A 271 16.98 -3.33 -8.20
N SER A 272 16.08 -2.35 -8.24
CA SER A 272 16.12 -1.29 -9.24
C SER A 272 17.19 -0.24 -8.96
N ARG A 273 17.69 0.39 -10.02
CA ARG A 273 18.60 1.54 -9.92
C ARG A 273 17.98 2.71 -9.14
N MET A 274 16.65 2.86 -9.19
CA MET A 274 15.92 3.90 -8.45
C MET A 274 16.00 3.64 -6.95
N GLY A 275 15.67 2.43 -6.53
CA GLY A 275 15.74 2.05 -5.13
C GLY A 275 17.16 2.02 -4.59
N GLU A 276 18.15 1.59 -5.36
CA GLU A 276 19.57 1.67 -4.97
C GLU A 276 20.00 3.12 -4.68
N LYS A 277 19.64 4.07 -5.56
CA LYS A 277 19.96 5.49 -5.35
C LYS A 277 19.30 6.04 -4.08
N GLU A 278 18.03 5.74 -3.85
CA GLU A 278 17.28 6.23 -2.69
C GLU A 278 17.79 5.62 -1.38
N HIS A 279 18.12 4.33 -1.41
CA HIS A 279 18.73 3.60 -0.30
C HIS A 279 20.04 4.26 0.19
N TYR A 280 20.84 4.79 -0.75
CA TYR A 280 22.09 5.49 -0.46
C TYR A 280 21.97 7.01 -0.32
N ALA A 281 20.76 7.56 -0.30
CA ALA A 281 20.56 8.99 -0.11
C ALA A 281 21.13 9.46 1.25
N GLY A 282 21.80 10.62 1.26
CA GLY A 282 22.46 11.16 2.46
C GLY A 282 21.55 11.95 3.41
N ASN A 283 20.23 11.90 3.23
CA ASN A 283 19.26 12.74 3.92
C ASN A 283 18.00 11.94 4.32
N ASN A 284 16.87 12.62 4.52
CA ASN A 284 15.61 12.00 4.93
C ASN A 284 15.08 10.93 3.95
N HIS A 285 15.45 10.99 2.67
CA HIS A 285 15.02 10.01 1.66
C HIS A 285 15.42 8.58 2.02
N ALA A 286 16.65 8.36 2.50
CA ALA A 286 17.07 7.03 2.93
C ALA A 286 16.28 6.54 4.14
N VAL A 287 15.98 7.42 5.10
CA VAL A 287 15.18 7.06 6.29
C VAL A 287 13.79 6.60 5.86
N TRP A 288 13.15 7.35 4.96
CA TRP A 288 11.85 7.04 4.40
C TRP A 288 11.84 5.77 3.55
N TYR A 289 12.90 5.55 2.76
CA TYR A 289 13.10 4.29 2.04
C TYR A 289 13.11 3.09 2.99
N TYR A 290 13.92 3.13 4.06
CA TYR A 290 13.97 2.02 5.03
C TYR A 290 12.64 1.82 5.75
N GLN A 291 11.96 2.89 6.18
CA GLN A 291 10.66 2.78 6.85
C GLN A 291 9.61 2.14 5.94
N THR A 292 9.61 2.47 4.65
CA THR A 292 8.69 1.90 3.66
C THR A 292 8.98 0.42 3.42
N VAL A 293 10.24 0.07 3.12
CA VAL A 293 10.63 -1.32 2.83
C VAL A 293 10.44 -2.23 4.05
N ILE A 294 10.77 -1.77 5.26
CA ILE A 294 10.55 -2.55 6.49
C ILE A 294 9.05 -2.73 6.73
N GLY A 295 8.26 -1.66 6.60
CA GLY A 295 6.81 -1.71 6.79
C GLY A 295 6.13 -2.70 5.84
N MET A 296 6.45 -2.64 4.55
CA MET A 296 5.99 -3.60 3.55
C MET A 296 6.41 -5.03 3.91
N GLY A 297 7.68 -5.23 4.23
CA GLY A 297 8.22 -6.55 4.57
C GLY A 297 7.50 -7.21 5.77
N LEU A 298 7.18 -6.43 6.80
CA LEU A 298 6.43 -6.92 7.97
C LEU A 298 5.06 -7.49 7.56
N HIS A 299 4.26 -6.75 6.79
CA HIS A 299 2.94 -7.23 6.35
C HIS A 299 3.02 -8.37 5.33
N VAL A 300 3.98 -8.33 4.40
CA VAL A 300 4.17 -9.39 3.40
C VAL A 300 4.57 -10.72 4.08
N THR A 301 5.42 -10.68 5.11
CA THR A 301 5.85 -11.87 5.85
C THR A 301 4.76 -12.51 6.72
N GLU A 302 3.71 -11.75 7.08
CA GLU A 302 2.53 -12.32 7.73
C GLU A 302 1.86 -13.41 6.86
N ILE A 303 1.92 -13.32 5.52
CA ILE A 303 1.38 -14.37 4.65
C ILE A 303 2.32 -15.57 4.53
N PHE A 304 3.64 -15.32 4.43
CA PHE A 304 4.63 -16.37 4.25
C PHE A 304 4.82 -17.26 5.48
N SER A 305 4.61 -16.71 6.68
CA SER A 305 4.65 -17.46 7.94
C SER A 305 3.55 -18.54 8.03
N PHE A 306 2.50 -18.47 7.19
CA PHE A 306 1.38 -19.42 7.18
C PHE A 306 1.47 -20.52 6.11
N HIS A 307 2.18 -20.30 5.01
CA HIS A 307 2.12 -21.21 3.87
C HIS A 307 3.15 -22.35 3.87
N GLY A 308 3.99 -22.50 4.90
CA GLY A 308 5.06 -23.52 4.86
C GLY A 308 6.03 -23.35 3.68
N TYR A 309 5.96 -22.22 2.96
CA TYR A 309 7.09 -21.70 2.20
C TYR A 309 8.22 -21.59 3.21
N PRO A 310 9.44 -22.05 2.90
CA PRO A 310 10.57 -21.84 3.79
C PRO A 310 10.55 -20.35 4.11
N ALA A 311 10.26 -20.02 5.38
CA ALA A 311 10.34 -18.66 5.91
C ALA A 311 11.57 -18.07 5.24
N MET A 312 11.40 -16.98 4.46
CA MET A 312 12.48 -16.34 3.70
C MET A 312 13.75 -16.55 4.51
N THR A 313 14.60 -17.49 4.07
CA THR A 313 15.62 -17.99 4.99
C THR A 313 16.40 -16.76 5.39
N HIS A 314 16.63 -16.62 6.70
CA HIS A 314 17.42 -15.54 7.28
C HIS A 314 18.70 -15.23 6.46
N GLU A 315 19.18 -16.19 5.67
CA GLU A 315 20.22 -16.07 4.63
C GLU A 315 19.97 -15.04 3.50
N ARG A 316 18.78 -14.94 2.88
CA ARG A 316 18.63 -14.05 1.70
C ARG A 316 18.65 -12.56 2.04
N LEU A 317 18.20 -12.20 3.25
CA LEU A 317 18.34 -10.84 3.77
C LEU A 317 19.74 -10.60 4.39
N SER A 318 20.50 -11.65 4.74
CA SER A 318 21.86 -11.52 5.27
C SER A 318 22.97 -11.58 4.22
N ASP A 319 22.74 -12.19 3.05
CA ASP A 319 23.77 -12.47 2.04
C ASP A 319 23.97 -11.36 1.00
N ASN A 320 23.11 -10.34 0.98
CA ASN A 320 23.48 -9.09 0.33
C ASN A 320 24.31 -8.28 1.32
N THR A 321 25.60 -8.15 1.02
CA THR A 321 26.58 -7.27 1.68
C THR A 321 26.18 -5.78 1.75
N HIS A 322 24.97 -5.44 1.28
CA HIS A 322 24.38 -4.11 1.29
C HIS A 322 23.11 -3.95 2.15
N THR A 323 22.56 -5.02 2.74
CA THR A 323 21.31 -4.91 3.53
C THR A 323 21.58 -4.68 5.02
N ARG A 324 22.03 -3.48 5.38
CA ARG A 324 22.11 -3.03 6.80
C ARG A 324 20.75 -2.88 7.49
N ALA A 325 19.63 -3.07 6.79
CA ALA A 325 18.28 -3.06 7.37
C ALA A 325 18.06 -4.21 8.38
N HIS A 326 18.84 -5.29 8.30
CA HIS A 326 18.75 -6.44 9.20
C HIS A 326 19.11 -6.11 10.67
N LEU A 327 19.94 -5.08 10.89
CA LEU A 327 20.34 -4.68 12.25
C LEU A 327 19.23 -3.94 13.00
N PHE A 328 18.27 -3.31 12.30
CA PHE A 328 17.21 -2.54 12.96
C PHE A 328 16.08 -3.43 13.48
N VAL A 329 15.66 -4.44 12.70
CA VAL A 329 14.59 -5.38 13.10
C VAL A 329 15.06 -6.23 14.29
N CYS A 330 16.27 -6.80 14.24
CA CYS A 330 16.81 -7.59 15.35
C CYS A 330 17.15 -6.75 16.61
N CYS A 331 17.45 -5.45 16.49
CA CYS A 331 17.64 -4.58 17.66
C CYS A 331 16.33 -4.14 18.31
N ALA A 332 15.25 -3.99 17.54
CA ALA A 332 13.93 -3.67 18.08
C ALA A 332 13.37 -4.85 18.91
N GLU A 333 13.50 -6.07 18.41
CA GLU A 333 13.05 -7.28 19.12
C GLU A 333 13.84 -7.54 20.42
N ARG A 334 15.16 -7.30 20.43
CA ARG A 334 15.97 -7.47 21.66
C ARG A 334 15.79 -6.37 22.70
N LYS A 335 15.29 -5.18 22.33
CA LYS A 335 15.00 -4.09 23.28
C LYS A 335 13.57 -4.12 23.83
N LEU A 336 12.64 -4.78 23.15
CA LEU A 336 11.22 -4.84 23.57
C LEU A 336 10.85 -6.09 24.38
N GLY A 337 11.79 -6.99 24.67
CA GLY A 337 11.64 -7.98 25.74
C GLY A 337 10.60 -9.08 25.48
N PHE A 338 10.22 -9.33 24.23
CA PHE A 338 9.46 -10.52 23.88
C PHE A 338 10.45 -11.69 23.68
N SER A 339 10.76 -12.38 24.78
CA SER A 339 11.30 -13.73 24.73
C SER A 339 10.15 -14.73 24.89
N SER A 340 10.03 -15.66 23.95
CA SER A 340 9.48 -16.99 24.22
C SER A 340 10.29 -17.71 25.28
#